data_AF-A0A661WDY2-F1
#
_entry.id   AF-A0A661WDY2-F1
#
_cell.length_a   1.000
_cell.length_b   1.000
_cell.length_c   1.000
_cell.angle_alpha   90.00
_cell.angle_beta   90.00
_cell.angle_gamma   90.00
#
_symmetry.space_group_name_H-M   'P 1'
#
loop_
_entity.id
_entity.type
_entity.pdbx_description
1 polymer ?
#
loop_
_entity_poly.entity_id
_entity_poly.type
_entity_poly.pdbx_seq_one_letter_code
_entity_poly.pdbx_strand_id
1 'polypeptide(L)'
;MVEDREVDDESLLIQHGRFYYDDAIPDVEVFSAAGMLVRKFNPDYLLVHPMGMDDTGHKYGADSAEYRVHAIQQDVMMASLIPEWLERGYTILVTGDHGMNADKMHGGTTPDVREVPLFIIRPDTLGAGNTGKTVSQLQLAPTICRLIGIPIPKTMKGVSIL
;
A
#
# COMPACT_ATOMS: atom_id res chain seq x y z
N MET A 1 -12.52 -2.81 -19.70
CA MET A 1 -12.28 -4.01 -18.85
C MET A 1 -11.18 -4.92 -19.41
N VAL A 2 -11.27 -5.43 -20.64
CA VAL A 2 -10.14 -6.18 -21.24
C VAL A 2 -9.04 -5.24 -21.72
N GLU A 3 -9.41 -4.15 -22.40
CA GLU A 3 -8.46 -3.18 -22.97
C GLU A 3 -7.63 -2.46 -21.90
N ASP A 4 -8.21 -2.22 -20.73
CA ASP A 4 -7.55 -1.49 -19.63
C ASP A 4 -6.85 -2.42 -18.63
N ARG A 5 -6.82 -3.74 -18.85
CA ARG A 5 -6.18 -4.68 -17.90
C ARG A 5 -4.68 -4.38 -17.78
N GLU A 6 -4.04 -4.06 -18.89
CA GLU A 6 -2.64 -3.69 -18.95
C GLU A 6 -2.49 -2.40 -19.73
N VAL A 7 -1.76 -1.46 -19.15
CA VAL A 7 -1.46 -0.17 -19.76
C VAL A 7 0.05 -0.03 -19.81
N ASP A 8 0.59 0.28 -20.99
CA ASP A 8 1.96 0.70 -21.23
C ASP A 8 1.93 1.85 -22.27
N ASP A 9 1.57 3.06 -21.81
CA ASP A 9 1.42 4.28 -22.62
C ASP A 9 1.88 5.53 -21.85
N GLU A 10 3.04 6.07 -22.23
CA GLU A 10 3.66 7.22 -21.56
C GLU A 10 2.84 8.52 -21.66
N SER A 11 1.84 8.60 -22.55
CA SER A 11 0.98 9.77 -22.69
C SER A 11 -0.13 9.86 -21.63
N LEU A 12 -0.36 8.77 -20.89
CA LEU A 12 -1.40 8.69 -19.85
C LEU A 12 -0.85 9.10 -18.47
N LEU A 13 -1.77 9.43 -17.55
CA LEU A 13 -1.41 9.75 -16.16
C LEU A 13 -0.89 8.52 -15.39
N ILE A 14 -1.43 7.35 -15.69
CA ILE A 14 -0.90 6.06 -15.24
C ILE A 14 -0.24 5.42 -16.45
N GLN A 15 1.07 5.60 -16.57
CA GLN A 15 1.82 5.21 -17.76
C GLN A 15 2.00 3.69 -17.88
N HIS A 16 2.19 3.03 -16.73
CA HIS A 16 2.35 1.59 -16.64
C HIS A 16 1.42 1.02 -15.56
N GLY A 17 0.38 0.32 -15.99
CA GLY A 17 -0.67 -0.19 -15.10
C GLY A 17 -0.91 -1.69 -15.32
N ARG A 18 -1.18 -2.41 -14.22
CA ARG A 18 -1.66 -3.80 -14.24
C ARG A 18 -2.86 -3.87 -13.29
N PHE A 19 -4.04 -4.01 -13.87
CA PHE A 19 -5.31 -3.89 -13.17
C PHE A 19 -6.03 -5.24 -13.11
N TYR A 20 -6.80 -5.41 -12.04
CA TYR A 20 -7.67 -6.56 -11.84
C TYR A 20 -9.04 -6.08 -11.37
N TYR A 21 -10.03 -6.96 -11.48
CA TYR A 21 -11.42 -6.67 -11.12
C TYR A 21 -12.03 -7.72 -10.17
N ASP A 22 -11.38 -8.87 -10.03
CA ASP A 22 -11.85 -9.96 -9.19
C ASP A 22 -11.08 -9.93 -7.87
N ASP A 23 -11.81 -9.78 -6.77
CA ASP A 23 -11.25 -9.74 -5.41
C ASP A 23 -10.55 -11.06 -5.04
N ALA A 24 -10.88 -12.15 -5.73
CA ALA A 24 -10.24 -13.45 -5.53
C ALA A 24 -8.89 -13.60 -6.25
N ILE A 25 -8.38 -12.55 -6.92
CA ILE A 25 -7.03 -12.62 -7.49
C ILE A 25 -6.03 -12.90 -6.36
N PRO A 26 -5.13 -13.88 -6.51
CA PRO A 26 -4.11 -14.12 -5.50
C PRO A 26 -3.22 -12.89 -5.35
N ASP A 27 -3.05 -12.38 -4.13
CA ASP A 27 -2.22 -11.20 -3.87
C ASP A 27 -0.77 -11.37 -4.39
N VAL A 28 -0.27 -12.60 -4.47
CA VAL A 28 1.05 -12.91 -5.07
C VAL A 28 1.16 -12.46 -6.52
N GLU A 29 0.06 -12.49 -7.29
CA GLU A 29 0.03 -11.98 -8.67
C GLU A 29 0.15 -10.45 -8.68
N VAL A 30 -0.49 -9.77 -7.71
CA VAL A 30 -0.41 -8.31 -7.56
C VAL A 30 1.01 -7.87 -7.20
N PHE A 31 1.64 -8.54 -6.23
CA PHE A 31 3.03 -8.27 -5.86
C PHE A 31 4.03 -8.65 -6.96
N SER A 32 3.80 -9.73 -7.69
CA SER A 32 4.63 -10.12 -8.84
C SER A 32 4.55 -9.11 -9.97
N ALA A 33 3.35 -8.61 -10.27
CA ALA A 33 3.16 -7.52 -11.23
C ALA A 33 3.88 -6.24 -10.77
N ALA A 34 3.79 -5.87 -9.49
CA ALA A 34 4.53 -4.74 -8.94
C ALA A 34 6.05 -4.89 -9.10
N GLY A 35 6.60 -6.06 -8.74
CA GLY A 35 8.02 -6.35 -8.92
C GLY A 35 8.47 -6.28 -10.40
N MET A 36 7.64 -6.78 -11.32
CA MET A 36 7.87 -6.64 -12.76
C MET A 36 7.87 -5.18 -13.19
N LEU A 37 6.89 -4.37 -12.76
CA LEU A 37 6.80 -2.94 -13.10
C LEU A 37 8.05 -2.19 -12.64
N VAL A 38 8.53 -2.42 -11.41
CA VAL A 38 9.76 -1.82 -10.89
C VAL A 38 10.97 -2.19 -11.76
N ARG A 39 11.14 -3.48 -12.09
CA ARG A 39 12.29 -3.96 -12.87
C ARG A 39 12.28 -3.49 -14.32
N LYS A 40 11.09 -3.41 -14.94
CA LYS A 40 10.94 -3.11 -16.37
C LYS A 40 10.91 -1.60 -16.65
N PHE A 41 10.28 -0.82 -15.78
CA PHE A 41 9.97 0.58 -16.06
C PHE A 41 10.55 1.57 -15.06
N ASN A 42 10.99 1.13 -13.88
CA ASN A 42 11.58 1.99 -12.85
C ASN A 42 10.74 3.28 -12.57
N PRO A 43 9.45 3.14 -12.22
CA PRO A 43 8.54 4.28 -12.09
C PRO A 43 8.93 5.21 -10.92
N ASP A 44 8.70 6.51 -11.04
CA ASP A 44 8.92 7.47 -9.93
C ASP A 44 7.93 7.28 -8.76
N TYR A 45 6.75 6.73 -9.06
CA TYR A 45 5.72 6.42 -8.09
C TYR A 45 4.98 5.13 -8.49
N LEU A 46 4.79 4.23 -7.53
CA LEU A 46 4.06 2.98 -7.71
C LEU A 46 3.07 2.80 -6.56
N LEU A 47 1.81 2.51 -6.89
CA LEU A 47 0.79 2.09 -5.94
C LEU A 47 0.55 0.59 -6.12
N VAL A 48 0.67 -0.17 -5.03
CA VAL A 48 0.36 -1.60 -4.98
C VAL A 48 -0.85 -1.79 -4.07
N HIS A 49 -1.93 -2.37 -4.60
CA HIS A 49 -3.20 -2.50 -3.90
C HIS A 49 -3.68 -3.96 -3.97
N PRO A 50 -3.26 -4.85 -3.06
CA PRO A 50 -3.84 -6.18 -2.90
C PRO A 50 -5.20 -6.12 -2.20
N MET A 51 -6.07 -7.11 -2.42
CA MET A 51 -7.42 -7.19 -1.80
C MET A 51 -7.52 -8.27 -0.72
N GLY A 52 -6.58 -9.20 -0.65
CA GLY A 52 -6.79 -10.42 0.15
C GLY A 52 -6.95 -10.19 1.65
N MET A 53 -6.40 -9.12 2.23
CA MET A 53 -6.65 -8.77 3.63
C MET A 53 -8.13 -8.42 3.87
N ASP A 54 -8.72 -7.60 3.00
CA ASP A 54 -10.13 -7.19 3.10
C ASP A 54 -11.06 -8.41 2.93
N ASP A 55 -10.86 -9.18 1.85
CA ASP A 55 -11.64 -10.38 1.55
C ASP A 55 -11.56 -11.42 2.69
N THR A 56 -10.36 -11.65 3.24
CA THR A 56 -10.18 -12.51 4.42
C THR A 56 -10.90 -11.94 5.63
N GLY A 57 -10.85 -10.63 5.83
CA GLY A 57 -11.54 -9.92 6.91
C GLY A 57 -13.06 -10.08 6.83
N HIS A 58 -13.66 -9.95 5.65
CA HIS A 58 -15.10 -10.19 5.46
C HIS A 58 -15.51 -11.66 5.67
N LYS A 59 -14.62 -12.61 5.36
CA LYS A 59 -14.91 -14.06 5.55
C LYS A 59 -14.80 -14.48 7.01
N TYR A 60 -13.75 -14.03 7.71
CA TYR A 60 -13.37 -14.58 9.01
C TYR A 60 -13.41 -13.56 10.17
N GLY A 61 -13.42 -12.27 9.87
CA GLY A 61 -13.40 -11.19 10.86
C GLY A 61 -11.99 -10.87 11.35
N ALA A 62 -11.87 -9.71 12.00
CA ALA A 62 -10.64 -9.35 12.69
C ALA A 62 -10.34 -10.30 13.85
N ASP A 63 -9.05 -10.45 14.17
CA ASP A 63 -8.53 -11.34 15.21
C ASP A 63 -8.78 -12.86 14.99
N SER A 64 -9.21 -13.25 13.79
CA SER A 64 -9.24 -14.65 13.36
C SER A 64 -7.83 -15.19 13.06
N ALA A 65 -7.67 -16.52 13.07
CA ALA A 65 -6.40 -17.14 12.71
C ALA A 65 -6.06 -16.90 11.24
N GLU A 66 -7.08 -16.94 10.38
CA GLU A 66 -7.02 -16.71 8.95
C GLU A 66 -6.54 -15.29 8.65
N TYR A 67 -7.10 -14.28 9.31
CA TYR A 67 -6.68 -12.89 9.12
C TYR A 67 -5.22 -12.65 9.55
N ARG A 68 -4.78 -13.26 10.67
CA ARG A 68 -3.38 -13.21 11.11
C ARG A 68 -2.43 -13.92 10.15
N VAL A 69 -2.83 -15.08 9.64
CA VAL A 69 -2.04 -15.84 8.65
C VAL A 69 -1.91 -15.03 7.36
N HIS A 70 -2.99 -14.39 6.89
CA HIS A 70 -2.94 -13.57 5.68
C HIS A 70 -2.01 -12.36 5.86
N ALA A 71 -2.03 -11.71 7.02
CA ALA A 71 -1.08 -10.63 7.33
C ALA A 71 0.39 -11.09 7.26
N ILE A 72 0.70 -12.31 7.74
CA ILE A 72 2.03 -12.91 7.62
C ILE A 72 2.36 -13.20 6.14
N GLN A 73 1.39 -13.64 5.35
CA GLN A 73 1.61 -13.85 3.91
C GLN A 73 1.93 -12.54 3.19
N GLN A 74 1.26 -11.43 3.53
CA GLN A 74 1.61 -10.10 3.01
C GLN A 74 3.08 -9.75 3.31
N ASP A 75 3.50 -9.93 4.56
CA ASP A 75 4.88 -9.68 5.00
C ASP A 75 5.88 -10.51 4.20
N VAL A 76 5.63 -11.81 4.03
CA VAL A 76 6.51 -12.71 3.25
C VAL A 76 6.61 -12.28 1.78
N MET A 77 5.48 -11.91 1.15
CA MET A 77 5.47 -11.43 -0.24
C MET A 77 6.29 -10.14 -0.39
N MET A 78 6.06 -9.18 0.51
CA MET A 78 6.81 -7.91 0.52
C MET A 78 8.29 -8.11 0.81
N ALA A 79 8.66 -9.02 1.72
CA ALA A 79 10.06 -9.30 2.08
C ALA A 79 10.90 -9.73 0.88
N SER A 80 10.28 -10.33 -0.15
CA SER A 80 10.97 -10.70 -1.40
C SER A 80 11.26 -9.52 -2.35
N LEU A 81 10.62 -8.37 -2.13
CA LEU A 81 10.67 -7.19 -3.02
C LEU A 81 11.36 -5.99 -2.37
N ILE A 82 11.07 -5.74 -1.10
CA ILE A 82 11.52 -4.55 -0.36
C ILE A 82 13.04 -4.34 -0.42
N PRO A 83 13.91 -5.36 -0.23
CA PRO A 83 15.35 -5.15 -0.31
C PRO A 83 15.82 -4.58 -1.64
N GLU A 84 15.35 -5.14 -2.77
CA GLU A 84 15.69 -4.63 -4.11
C GLU A 84 15.16 -3.21 -4.31
N TRP A 85 13.97 -2.92 -3.83
CA TRP A 85 13.36 -1.59 -3.97
C TRP A 85 14.14 -0.53 -3.18
N LEU A 86 14.63 -0.87 -1.98
CA LEU A 86 15.51 0.01 -1.19
C LEU A 86 16.84 0.25 -1.90
N GLU A 87 17.46 -0.78 -2.48
CA GLU A 87 18.71 -0.64 -3.26
C GLU A 87 18.53 0.26 -4.49
N ARG A 88 17.33 0.28 -5.07
CA ARG A 88 16.94 1.19 -6.17
C ARG A 88 16.59 2.61 -5.69
N GLY A 89 16.61 2.88 -4.39
CA GLY A 89 16.36 4.20 -3.82
C GLY A 89 14.89 4.50 -3.53
N TYR A 90 13.98 3.52 -3.61
CA TYR A 90 12.58 3.74 -3.27
C TYR A 90 12.37 3.95 -1.77
N THR A 91 11.54 4.93 -1.41
CA THR A 91 10.90 4.99 -0.09
C THR A 91 9.60 4.19 -0.13
N ILE A 92 9.44 3.24 0.79
CA ILE A 92 8.30 2.32 0.84
C ILE A 92 7.38 2.72 1.98
N LEU A 93 6.10 2.92 1.66
CA LEU A 93 5.04 3.14 2.64
C LEU A 93 4.10 1.94 2.61
N VAL A 94 3.84 1.32 3.76
CA VAL A 94 2.88 0.22 3.91
C VAL A 94 1.80 0.63 4.90
N THR A 95 0.55 0.62 4.47
CA THR A 95 -0.63 0.96 5.30
C THR A 95 -1.88 0.27 4.78
N GLY A 96 -2.92 0.19 5.63
CA GLY A 96 -4.30 -0.04 5.18
C GLY A 96 -4.99 1.27 4.82
N ASP A 97 -6.06 1.18 4.06
CA ASP A 97 -7.04 2.24 3.83
C ASP A 97 -8.11 2.26 4.93
N HIS A 98 -8.42 1.10 5.52
CA HIS A 98 -9.22 0.96 6.74
C HIS A 98 -8.84 -0.30 7.53
N GLY A 99 -9.46 -0.45 8.71
CA GLY A 99 -9.38 -1.68 9.51
C GLY A 99 -10.58 -2.60 9.28
N MET A 100 -10.71 -3.66 10.08
CA MET A 100 -11.80 -4.62 10.03
C MET A 100 -12.24 -4.90 11.47
N ASN A 101 -13.54 -5.06 11.71
CA ASN A 101 -14.04 -5.41 13.04
C ASN A 101 -14.30 -6.91 13.22
N ALA A 102 -14.65 -7.31 14.44
CA ALA A 102 -14.99 -8.70 14.77
C ALA A 102 -16.29 -9.18 14.07
N ASP A 103 -17.17 -8.25 13.70
CA ASP A 103 -18.40 -8.53 12.96
C ASP A 103 -18.16 -8.64 11.44
N LYS A 104 -16.90 -8.68 11.00
CA LYS A 104 -16.49 -8.84 9.59
C LYS A 104 -16.89 -7.66 8.72
N MET A 105 -16.96 -6.47 9.30
CA MET A 105 -17.38 -5.24 8.66
C MET A 105 -16.38 -4.10 8.91
N HIS A 106 -16.47 -3.08 8.07
CA HIS A 106 -15.75 -1.81 8.21
C HIS A 106 -16.66 -0.65 7.78
N GLY A 107 -16.12 0.58 7.72
CA GLY A 107 -16.87 1.79 7.37
C GLY A 107 -17.53 2.53 8.56
N GLY A 108 -17.32 2.04 9.77
CA GLY A 108 -17.76 2.69 11.01
C GLY A 108 -16.79 3.76 11.53
N THR A 109 -17.05 4.26 12.74
CA THR A 109 -16.22 5.28 13.40
C THR A 109 -15.32 4.76 14.51
N THR A 110 -15.33 3.44 14.75
CA THR A 110 -14.60 2.78 15.85
C THR A 110 -13.11 2.62 15.53
N PRO A 111 -12.23 2.50 16.54
CA PRO A 111 -10.79 2.38 16.31
C PRO A 111 -10.40 1.17 15.48
N ASP A 112 -11.01 0.01 15.70
CA ASP A 112 -10.75 -1.24 14.98
C ASP A 112 -10.99 -1.16 13.46
N VAL A 113 -11.88 -0.28 13.00
CA VAL A 113 -12.15 -0.06 11.56
C VAL A 113 -11.45 1.19 10.99
N ARG A 114 -10.78 2.00 11.82
CA ARG A 114 -10.15 3.26 11.40
C ARG A 114 -8.65 3.33 11.63
N GLU A 115 -8.15 2.63 12.63
CA GLU A 115 -6.73 2.59 12.95
C GLU A 115 -6.06 1.48 12.14
N VAL A 116 -5.07 1.89 11.37
CA VAL A 116 -4.29 1.02 10.48
C VAL A 116 -2.82 1.24 10.77
N PRO A 117 -1.96 0.22 10.58
CA PRO A 117 -0.54 0.42 10.74
C PRO A 117 -0.01 1.34 9.63
N LEU A 118 1.02 2.11 9.92
CA LEU A 118 1.82 2.81 8.91
C LEU A 118 3.29 2.49 9.15
N PHE A 119 3.90 1.85 8.15
CA PHE A 119 5.34 1.66 8.09
C PHE A 119 5.91 2.58 7.02
N ILE A 120 6.97 3.33 7.37
CA ILE A 120 7.73 4.15 6.41
C ILE A 120 9.17 3.64 6.43
N ILE A 121 9.57 2.99 5.34
CA ILE A 121 10.89 2.34 5.19
C ILE A 121 11.65 3.15 4.14
N ARG A 122 12.79 3.71 4.53
CA ARG A 122 13.59 4.61 3.68
C ARG A 122 15.00 4.05 3.48
N PRO A 123 15.59 4.21 2.29
CA PRO A 123 16.99 3.89 2.07
C PRO A 123 17.87 4.77 2.97
N ASP A 124 19.00 4.22 3.40
CA ASP A 124 20.07 4.91 4.12
C ASP A 124 19.62 5.71 5.37
N THR A 125 18.50 5.33 5.97
CA THR A 125 17.91 6.00 7.12
C THR A 125 17.79 5.03 8.29
N LEU A 126 18.29 5.41 9.47
CA LEU A 126 18.03 4.65 10.69
C LEU A 126 16.54 4.72 11.06
N GLY A 127 15.91 3.57 11.25
CA GLY A 127 14.51 3.49 11.67
C GLY A 127 14.30 4.05 13.08
N ALA A 128 13.21 4.79 13.27
CA ALA A 128 12.79 5.31 14.58
C ALA A 128 12.09 4.26 15.46
N GLY A 129 11.90 3.03 14.95
CA GLY A 129 11.10 1.99 15.59
C GLY A 129 9.62 2.37 15.70
N ASN A 130 8.92 1.79 16.68
CA ASN A 130 7.56 2.18 16.99
C ASN A 130 7.56 3.57 17.67
N THR A 131 7.06 4.57 16.96
CA THR A 131 7.03 5.96 17.45
C THR A 131 5.88 6.25 18.42
N GLY A 132 4.87 5.38 18.50
CA GLY A 132 3.63 5.61 19.25
C GLY A 132 2.80 6.81 18.77
N LYS A 133 3.14 7.39 17.61
CA LYS A 133 2.44 8.56 17.06
C LYS A 133 1.28 8.14 16.17
N THR A 134 0.11 8.70 16.43
CA THR A 134 -1.03 8.64 15.51
C THR A 134 -0.84 9.68 14.40
N VAL A 135 -1.01 9.25 13.16
CA VAL A 135 -0.99 10.12 11.98
C VAL A 135 -2.35 10.07 11.27
N SER A 136 -2.72 11.16 10.60
CA SER A 136 -3.91 11.16 9.75
C SER A 136 -3.57 10.65 8.35
N GLN A 137 -4.45 9.85 7.75
CA GLN A 137 -4.29 9.44 6.33
C GLN A 137 -4.20 10.63 5.37
N LEU A 138 -4.78 11.78 5.74
CA LEU A 138 -4.66 13.02 4.95
C LEU A 138 -3.20 13.53 4.86
N GLN A 139 -2.29 13.01 5.68
CA GLN A 139 -0.87 13.33 5.66
C GLN A 139 -0.07 12.47 4.68
N LEU A 140 -0.62 11.35 4.19
CA LEU A 140 0.09 10.44 3.28
C LEU A 140 0.39 11.11 1.94
N ALA A 141 -0.61 11.67 1.26
CA ALA A 141 -0.41 12.30 -0.04
C ALA A 141 0.57 13.50 -0.01
N PRO A 142 0.51 14.42 0.98
CA PRO A 142 1.55 15.44 1.17
C PRO A 142 2.95 14.87 1.41
N THR A 143 3.06 13.77 2.17
CA THR A 143 4.33 13.10 2.45
C THR A 143 4.92 12.51 1.16
N ILE A 144 4.09 11.85 0.33
CA ILE A 144 4.49 11.32 -0.97
C ILE A 144 4.96 12.44 -1.89
N CYS A 145 4.22 13.55 -1.99
CA CYS A 145 4.61 14.71 -2.80
C CYS A 145 5.99 15.24 -2.42
N ARG A 146 6.25 15.36 -1.10
CA ARG A 146 7.56 15.79 -0.59
C ARG A 146 8.67 14.80 -0.93
N LEU A 147 8.41 13.49 -0.84
CA LEU A 147 9.38 12.44 -1.14
C LEU A 147 9.79 12.41 -2.62
N ILE A 148 8.83 12.60 -3.53
CA ILE A 148 9.10 12.62 -4.99
C ILE A 148 9.46 14.03 -5.51
N GLY A 149 9.59 15.02 -4.62
CA GLY A 149 10.07 16.37 -4.97
C GLY A 149 9.07 17.25 -5.74
N ILE A 150 7.77 16.97 -5.65
CA ILE A 150 6.73 17.79 -6.31
C ILE A 150 6.03 18.75 -5.32
N PRO A 151 5.47 19.87 -5.80
CA PRO A 151 4.72 20.79 -4.95
C PRO A 151 3.48 20.14 -4.32
N ILE A 152 3.26 20.37 -3.03
CA ILE A 152 2.04 19.92 -2.34
C ILE A 152 0.85 20.81 -2.78
N PRO A 153 -0.22 20.25 -3.37
CA PRO A 153 -1.40 21.02 -3.76
C PRO A 153 -2.10 21.68 -2.56
N LYS A 154 -2.59 22.91 -2.73
CA LYS A 154 -3.34 23.66 -1.68
C LYS A 154 -4.64 22.97 -1.23
N THR A 155 -5.13 22.03 -2.02
CA THR A 155 -6.32 21.22 -1.71
C THR A 155 -6.03 20.15 -0.66
N MET A 156 -4.78 19.67 -0.53
CA MET A 156 -4.38 18.73 0.52
C MET A 156 -4.36 19.45 1.88
N LYS A 157 -5.05 18.89 2.87
CA LYS A 157 -5.23 19.51 4.20
C LYS A 157 -4.29 18.96 5.28
N GLY A 158 -3.69 17.80 5.05
CA GLY A 158 -2.67 17.26 5.93
C GLY A 158 -1.31 17.93 5.72
N VAL A 159 -0.48 17.90 6.75
CA VAL A 159 0.95 18.24 6.66
C VAL A 159 1.75 16.96 6.49
N SER A 160 2.86 17.01 5.75
CA SER A 160 3.79 15.88 5.61
C SER A 160 4.20 15.34 6.98
N ILE A 161 4.32 14.01 7.07
CA ILE A 161 4.82 13.30 8.25
C ILE A 161 6.35 13.51 8.39
N LEU A 162 7.04 13.64 7.25
CA LEU A 162 8.49 13.84 7.10
C LEU A 162 8.87 15.28 6.74
#